data_AF-A0A7C2UIT1-F1
#
_entry.id   AF-A0A7C2UIT1-F1
#
_cell.length_a   1.000
_cell.length_b   1.000
_cell.length_c   1.000
_cell.angle_alpha   90.00
_cell.angle_beta   90.00
_cell.angle_gamma   90.00
#
_symmetry.space_group_name_H-M   'P 1'
#
loop_
_entity.id
_entity.type
_entity.pdbx_description
1 polymer ?
#
loop_
_entity_poly.entity_id
_entity_poly.type
_entity_poly.pdbx_seq_one_letter_code
_entity_poly.pdbx_strand_id
1 'polypeptide(L)'
;MRVRASYRDITEPTLRTLAVIAYQAPVLQSEVVKLRGQRAYGHIGDLVARGFVEAQEQGPTKVLTVTPALLRYFGVSTRDELRAQLAVSPDQTRQP
;
A
#
# COMPACT_ATOMS: atom_id res chain seq x y z
N MET A 1 -17.57 16.54 6.50
CA MET A 1 -17.05 16.28 5.15
C MET A 1 -16.08 15.10 5.23
N ARG A 2 -16.51 13.88 4.85
CA ARG A 2 -15.56 12.76 4.70
C ARG A 2 -14.91 12.92 3.34
N VAL A 3 -13.69 13.44 3.31
CA VAL A 3 -12.84 13.42 2.11
C VAL A 3 -12.58 11.95 1.80
N ARG A 4 -13.31 11.37 0.84
CA ARG A 4 -12.89 10.10 0.24
C ARG A 4 -11.57 10.41 -0.45
N ALA A 5 -10.47 9.90 0.10
CA ALA A 5 -9.13 10.12 -0.41
C ALA A 5 -9.11 9.90 -1.93
N SER A 6 -8.61 10.88 -2.68
CA SER A 6 -8.40 10.77 -4.12
C SER A 6 -7.21 9.85 -4.38
N TYR A 7 -7.32 8.56 -4.09
CA TYR A 7 -6.37 7.53 -4.52
C TYR A 7 -6.63 7.08 -5.97
N ARG A 8 -7.42 7.85 -6.76
CA ARG A 8 -7.74 7.55 -8.16
C ARG A 8 -6.49 7.47 -9.04
N ASP A 9 -5.39 8.09 -8.61
CA ASP A 9 -4.09 8.08 -9.29
C ASP A 9 -3.26 6.82 -8.98
N ILE A 10 -3.76 5.93 -8.12
CA ILE A 10 -3.15 4.62 -7.81
C ILE A 10 -3.98 3.56 -8.51
N THR A 11 -3.33 2.72 -9.32
CA THR A 11 -4.01 1.62 -9.99
C THR A 11 -4.49 0.58 -8.98
N GLU A 12 -5.64 -0.04 -9.27
CA GLU A 12 -6.23 -1.06 -8.42
C GLU A 12 -5.25 -2.21 -8.06
N PRO A 13 -4.44 -2.76 -8.97
CA PRO A 13 -3.43 -3.78 -8.62
C PRO A 13 -2.37 -3.30 -7.62
N THR A 14 -1.96 -2.03 -7.72
CA THR A 14 -0.98 -1.39 -6.84
C THR A 14 -1.58 -1.13 -5.46
N LEU A 15 -2.84 -0.66 -5.42
CA LEU A 15 -3.58 -0.45 -4.17
C LEU A 15 -3.72 -1.74 -3.37
N ARG A 16 -3.97 -2.88 -4.04
CA ARG A 16 -3.97 -4.20 -3.38
C ARG A 16 -2.62 -4.59 -2.80
N THR A 17 -1.51 -4.30 -3.50
CA THR A 17 -0.17 -4.54 -2.95
C THR A 17 0.12 -3.62 -1.76
N LEU A 18 -0.28 -2.35 -1.84
CA LEU A 18 -0.19 -1.41 -0.73
C LEU A 18 -0.97 -1.89 0.50
N ALA A 19 -2.17 -2.42 0.31
CA ALA A 19 -2.98 -2.99 1.39
C ALA A 19 -2.22 -4.12 2.09
N VAL A 20 -1.65 -5.09 1.35
CA VAL A 20 -0.84 -6.17 1.95
C VAL A 20 0.30 -5.59 2.81
N ILE A 21 1.04 -4.61 2.31
CA ILE A 21 2.14 -3.97 3.05
C ILE A 21 1.60 -3.26 4.29
N ALA A 22 0.52 -2.48 4.20
CA ALA A 22 -0.07 -1.78 5.35
C ALA A 22 -0.52 -2.75 6.45
N TYR A 23 -1.07 -3.90 6.07
CA TYR A 23 -1.47 -4.97 6.98
C TYR A 23 -0.29 -5.69 7.62
N GLN A 24 0.75 -6.03 6.85
CA GLN A 24 1.83 -6.88 7.33
C GLN A 24 3.06 -6.11 7.84
N ALA A 25 3.18 -4.81 7.57
CA ALA A 25 4.37 -4.04 7.90
C ALA A 25 4.70 -4.07 9.41
N PRO A 26 5.99 -4.17 9.78
CA PRO A 26 7.14 -4.36 8.90
C PRO A 26 7.15 -5.78 8.26
N VAL A 27 7.32 -5.86 6.94
CA VAL A 27 7.23 -7.11 6.17
C VAL A 27 8.35 -7.22 5.15
N LEU A 28 8.87 -8.43 4.91
CA LEU A 28 9.87 -8.64 3.87
C LEU A 28 9.25 -8.49 2.48
N GLN A 29 9.96 -7.84 1.56
CA GLN A 29 9.57 -7.72 0.16
C GLN A 29 9.34 -9.10 -0.48
N SER A 30 10.16 -10.10 -0.12
CA SER A 30 9.99 -11.49 -0.58
C SER A 30 8.64 -12.08 -0.16
N GLU A 31 8.15 -11.80 1.05
CA GLU A 31 6.84 -12.29 1.52
C GLU A 31 5.69 -11.62 0.76
N VAL A 32 5.78 -10.30 0.52
CA VAL A 32 4.78 -9.59 -0.29
C VAL A 32 4.74 -10.13 -1.73
N VAL A 33 5.91 -10.41 -2.31
CA VAL A 33 6.02 -11.00 -3.65
C VAL A 33 5.45 -12.42 -3.69
N LYS A 34 5.68 -13.25 -2.66
CA LYS A 34 5.07 -14.58 -2.55
C LYS A 34 3.53 -14.50 -2.55
N LEU A 35 2.95 -13.52 -1.86
CA LEU A 35 1.50 -13.35 -1.75
C LEU A 35 0.84 -12.71 -2.99
N ARG A 36 1.51 -11.73 -3.62
CA ARG A 36 0.95 -10.92 -4.73
C ARG A 36 1.43 -11.35 -6.11
N GLY A 37 2.44 -12.22 -6.18
CA GLY A 37 3.11 -12.65 -7.41
C GLY A 37 4.15 -11.67 -7.93
N GLN A 38 4.82 -12.04 -9.03
CA GLN A 38 5.96 -11.32 -9.62
C GLN A 38 5.69 -9.83 -9.91
N ARG A 39 4.46 -9.46 -10.27
CA ARG A 39 4.10 -8.05 -10.55
C ARG A 39 4.22 -7.15 -9.32
N ALA A 40 4.28 -7.72 -8.12
CA ALA A 40 4.46 -6.96 -6.89
C ALA A 40 5.76 -6.16 -6.86
N TYR A 41 6.84 -6.62 -7.51
CA TYR A 41 8.08 -5.84 -7.59
C TYR A 41 7.86 -4.47 -8.22
N GLY A 42 7.11 -4.41 -9.33
CA GLY A 42 6.77 -3.15 -9.98
C GLY A 42 5.94 -2.25 -9.07
N HIS A 43 4.86 -2.81 -8.50
CA HIS A 43 3.99 -2.05 -7.59
C HIS A 43 4.76 -1.51 -6.36
N ILE A 44 5.67 -2.30 -5.79
CA ILE A 44 6.50 -1.87 -4.66
C ILE A 44 7.43 -0.73 -5.09
N GLY A 45 8.04 -0.84 -6.28
CA GLY A 45 8.84 0.24 -6.87
C GLY A 45 8.04 1.53 -7.03
N ASP A 46 6.83 1.47 -7.58
CA ASP A 46 5.91 2.61 -7.70
C ASP A 46 5.59 3.24 -6.33
N LEU A 47 5.29 2.40 -5.33
CA LEU A 47 4.95 2.87 -3.98
C LEU A 47 6.14 3.52 -3.27
N VAL A 48 7.35 2.99 -3.47
CA VAL A 48 8.59 3.57 -2.95
C VAL A 48 8.91 4.88 -3.65
N ALA A 49 8.78 4.94 -4.99
CA ALA A 49 9.01 6.16 -5.76
C ALA A 49 8.05 7.29 -5.37
N ARG A 50 6.81 6.97 -5.00
CA ARG A 50 5.82 7.92 -4.46
C ARG A 50 6.08 8.31 -2.99
N GLY A 51 7.04 7.67 -2.32
CA GLY A 51 7.33 7.87 -0.91
C GLY A 51 6.26 7.32 0.03
N PHE A 52 5.40 6.42 -0.44
CA PHE A 52 4.32 5.81 0.35
C PHE A 52 4.79 4.60 1.16
N VAL A 53 5.79 3.90 0.62
CA VAL A 53 6.45 2.77 1.27
C VAL A 53 7.94 3.09 1.35
N GLU A 54 8.56 2.76 2.47
CA GLU A 54 10.01 2.76 2.61
C GLU A 54 10.51 1.32 2.51
N ALA A 55 11.64 1.15 1.84
CA ALA A 55 12.26 -0.16 1.64
C ALA A 55 13.69 -0.13 2.19
N GLN A 56 13.88 -0.68 3.38
CA GLN A 56 15.18 -0.77 4.03
C GLN A 56 15.86 -2.08 3.69
N GLU A 57 17.16 -2.06 3.40
CA GLU A 57 17.92 -3.28 3.11
C GLU A 57 18.02 -4.18 4.35
N GLN A 58 17.75 -5.48 4.18
CA GLN A 58 17.94 -6.51 5.18
C GLN A 58 18.51 -7.76 4.50
N GLY A 59 19.84 -7.82 4.41
CA GLY A 59 20.55 -8.91 3.73
C GLY A 59 20.16 -9.01 2.25
N PRO A 60 19.73 -10.18 1.75
CA PRO A 60 19.38 -10.37 0.34
C PRO A 60 17.99 -9.83 -0.05
N THR A 61 17.24 -9.27 0.90
CA THR A 61 15.90 -8.72 0.66
C THR A 61 15.73 -7.35 1.34
N LYS A 62 14.53 -6.78 1.25
CA LYS A 62 14.19 -5.48 1.86
C LYS A 62 13.05 -5.65 2.84
N VAL A 63 13.06 -4.89 3.93
CA VAL A 63 11.90 -4.69 4.80
C VAL A 63 11.11 -3.51 4.28
N LEU A 64 9.81 -3.72 4.12
CA LEU A 64 8.86 -2.72 3.68
C LEU A 64 8.07 -2.20 4.88
N THR A 65 8.04 -0.88 5.00
CA THR A 65 7.25 -0.15 6.01
C THR A 65 6.40 0.93 5.34
N VAL A 66 5.26 1.26 5.94
CA VAL A 66 4.43 2.38 5.48
C VAL A 66 4.98 3.69 6.03
N THR A 67 4.99 4.74 5.21
CA THR A 67 5.54 6.04 5.61
C THR A 67 4.48 6.97 6.19
N PRO A 68 4.88 8.01 6.93
CA PRO A 68 3.96 9.08 7.33
C PRO A 68 3.35 9.85 6.16
N ALA A 69 4.04 9.92 5.01
CA ALA A 69 3.53 10.58 3.81
C ALA A 69 2.30 9.86 3.25
N LEU A 70 2.29 8.53 3.29
CA LEU A 70 1.11 7.72 2.94
C LEU A 70 -0.09 8.06 3.83
N LEU A 71 0.11 8.13 5.15
CA LEU A 71 -0.97 8.44 6.09
C LEU A 71 -1.60 9.81 5.78
N ARG A 72 -0.75 10.83 5.55
CA ARG A 72 -1.19 12.17 5.13
C ARG A 72 -1.96 12.14 3.80
N TYR A 73 -1.49 11.37 2.83
CA TYR A 73 -2.15 11.23 1.53
C TYR A 73 -3.56 10.62 1.65
N PHE A 74 -3.74 9.63 2.52
CA PHE A 74 -5.05 9.03 2.82
C PHE A 74 -5.89 9.83 3.84
N GLY A 75 -5.36 10.94 4.37
CA GLY A 75 -6.04 11.77 5.36
C GLY A 75 -6.28 11.05 6.69
N VAL A 76 -5.39 10.12 7.06
CA VAL A 76 -5.47 9.32 8.30
C VAL A 76 -4.27 9.61 9.19
N SER A 77 -4.41 9.38 10.50
CA SER A 77 -3.34 9.61 11.47
C SER A 77 -2.63 8.33 11.87
N THR A 78 -3.31 7.19 11.75
CA THR A 78 -2.80 5.89 12.19
C THR A 78 -2.84 4.84 11.09
N ARG A 79 -1.99 3.82 11.25
CA ARG A 79 -2.01 2.63 10.37
C ARG A 79 -3.32 1.85 10.45
N ASP A 80 -3.98 1.89 11.60
CA ASP A 80 -5.25 1.20 11.79
C ASP A 80 -6.37 1.86 10.98
N GLU A 81 -6.45 3.18 11.01
CA GLU A 81 -7.36 3.96 10.15
C GLU A 81 -7.06 3.75 8.66
N LEU A 82 -5.78 3.69 8.28
CA LEU A 82 -5.39 3.38 6.91
C LEU A 82 -5.92 2.00 6.49
N ARG A 83 -5.73 0.98 7.33
CA ARG A 83 -6.23 -0.39 7.09
C ARG A 83 -7.74 -0.39 6.95
N ALA A 84 -8.46 0.30 7.83
CA ALA A 84 -9.92 0.40 7.77
C ALA A 84 -10.38 1.02 6.44
N GLN A 85 -9.69 2.06 5.93
CA GLN A 85 -10.02 2.62 4.61
C GLN A 85 -9.70 1.66 3.45
N LEU A 86 -8.58 0.94 3.50
CA LEU A 86 -8.17 0.00 2.44
C LEU A 86 -9.01 -1.27 2.42
N ALA A 87 -9.56 -1.71 3.56
CA ALA A 87 -10.48 -2.85 3.66
C ALA A 87 -11.81 -2.59 2.94
N VAL A 88 -12.19 -1.32 2.78
CA VAL A 88 -13.52 -0.92 2.32
C VAL A 88 -13.64 -0.86 0.79
N SER A 89 -12.60 -1.16 0.00
CA SER A 89 -12.75 -1.31 -1.47
C SER A 89 -11.64 -2.17 -2.11
N PRO A 90 -12.04 -3.13 -2.96
CA PRO A 90 -12.02 -2.81 -4.40
C PRO A 90 -13.24 -3.22 -5.25
N ASP A 91 -14.39 -3.54 -4.64
CA ASP A 91 -15.61 -3.93 -5.36
C ASP A 91 -16.78 -2.95 -5.11
N GLN A 92 -16.59 -1.64 -5.35
CA GLN A 92 -17.71 -0.67 -5.24
C GLN A 92 -17.80 0.33 -6.40
N THR A 93 -17.21 0.03 -7.56
CA THR A 93 -17.49 0.80 -8.79
C THR A 93 -17.65 -0.10 -10.00
N ARG A 94 -18.52 -1.13 -9.91
CA ARG A 94 -19.47 -1.31 -11.01
C ARG A 94 -20.51 -0.20 -10.84
N GLN A 95 -20.22 0.97 -11.41
CA GLN A 95 -21.29 1.92 -11.69
C GLN A 95 -22.27 1.24 -12.67
N PRO A 96 -23.59 1.42 -12.47
CA PRO A 96 -24.60 0.93 -13.41
C PRO A 96 -24.44 1.55 -14.80
#